data_AF-A0A6S5RUC5-F1
#
_entry.id   AF-A0A6S5RUC5-F1
#
_cell.length_a   1.000
_cell.length_b   1.000
_cell.length_c   1.000
_cell.angle_alpha   90.00
_cell.angle_beta   90.00
_cell.angle_gamma   90.00
#
_symmetry.space_group_name_H-M   'P 1'
#
loop_
_entity.id
_entity.type
_entity.pdbx_description
1 polymer ?
#
loop_
_entity_poly.entity_id
_entity_poly.type
_entity_poly.pdbx_seq_one_letter_code
_entity_poly.pdbx_strand_id
1 'polypeptide(L)'
;MQFELTVLCLGIHRVETSGRVWCFASIAREPATREERRCNRGYLVQQVTAEVRVFEEVGWLSGPTRLSFRCSISEEPGGSYRPHLLALCH
;
A
#
# COMPACT_ATOMS: atom_id res chain seq x y z
N MET A 1 5.36 13.36 -8.51
CA MET A 1 6.66 12.64 -8.47
C MET A 1 6.38 11.15 -8.33
N GLN A 2 7.13 10.30 -9.04
CA GLN A 2 7.02 8.84 -8.93
C GLN A 2 8.29 8.26 -8.30
N PHE A 3 8.15 7.17 -7.56
CA PHE A 3 9.23 6.50 -6.84
C PHE A 3 8.94 5.00 -6.69
N GLU A 4 9.95 4.20 -6.37
CA GLU A 4 9.79 2.79 -6.03
C GLU A 4 9.65 2.62 -4.51
N LEU A 5 8.75 1.73 -4.09
CA LEU A 5 8.50 1.41 -2.70
C LEU A 5 8.50 -0.11 -2.49
N THR A 6 9.52 -0.63 -1.80
CA THR A 6 9.56 -2.03 -1.36
C THR A 6 8.97 -2.16 0.04
N VAL A 7 7.88 -2.91 0.18
CA VAL A 7 7.13 -3.08 1.44
C VAL A 7 6.64 -4.50 1.60
N LEU A 8 6.27 -4.86 2.83
CA LEU A 8 5.51 -6.08 3.07
C LEU A 8 4.04 -5.80 2.72
N CYS A 9 3.55 -6.34 1.61
CA CYS A 9 2.14 -6.28 1.24
C CYS A 9 1.38 -7.35 2.03
N LEU A 10 0.42 -6.92 2.84
CA LEU A 10 -0.40 -7.82 3.68
C LEU A 10 -1.67 -8.29 2.96
N GLY A 11 -2.09 -7.56 1.94
CA GLY A 11 -3.27 -7.86 1.15
C GLY A 11 -3.73 -6.66 0.34
N ILE A 12 -4.52 -6.92 -0.70
CA ILE A 12 -5.15 -5.91 -1.53
C ILE A 12 -6.64 -6.21 -1.66
N HIS A 13 -7.47 -5.17 -1.65
CA HIS A 13 -8.92 -5.26 -1.66
C HIS A 13 -9.48 -4.37 -2.77
N ARG A 14 -10.50 -4.86 -3.46
CA ARG A 14 -11.28 -4.12 -4.44
C ARG A 14 -12.68 -3.88 -3.88
N VAL A 15 -13.13 -2.64 -3.90
CA VAL A 15 -14.47 -2.22 -3.47
C VAL A 15 -15.14 -1.51 -4.64
N GLU A 16 -16.38 -1.88 -4.93
CA GLU A 16 -17.18 -1.21 -5.95
C GLU A 16 -18.30 -0.43 -5.27
N THR A 17 -18.31 0.89 -5.49
CA THR A 17 -19.28 1.80 -4.87
C THR A 17 -19.77 2.80 -5.91
N SER A 18 -21.09 2.88 -6.11
CA SER A 18 -21.73 3.85 -7.01
C SER A 18 -21.16 3.84 -8.44
N GLY A 19 -20.87 2.64 -8.98
CA GLY A 19 -20.31 2.46 -10.32
C GLY A 19 -18.83 2.85 -10.46
N ARG A 20 -18.14 3.13 -9.34
CA ARG A 20 -16.69 3.37 -9.30
C ARG A 20 -15.99 2.25 -8.57
N VAL A 21 -14.86 1.83 -9.12
CA VAL A 21 -13.99 0.81 -8.53
C VAL A 21 -12.86 1.50 -7.77
N TRP A 22 -12.67 1.08 -6.53
CA TRP A 22 -11.59 1.54 -5.65
C TRP A 22 -10.75 0.34 -5.23
N CYS A 23 -9.43 0.46 -5.33
CA CYS A 23 -8.51 -0.56 -4.83
C CYS A 23 -7.67 0.01 -3.69
N PHE A 24 -7.55 -0.79 -2.62
CA PHE A 24 -6.79 -0.43 -1.42
C PHE A 24 -5.86 -1.57 -1.05
N ALA A 25 -4.62 -1.26 -0.70
CA ALA A 25 -3.66 -2.23 -0.18
C ALA A 25 -3.31 -1.92 1.27
N SER A 26 -3.14 -2.98 2.06
CA SER A 26 -2.56 -2.90 3.40
C SER A 26 -1.07 -3.20 3.28
N ILE A 27 -0.24 -2.19 3.47
CA ILE A 27 1.22 -2.31 3.43
C ILE A 27 1.81 -2.17 4.82
N ALA A 28 2.91 -2.86 5.07
CA ALA A 28 3.64 -2.82 6.31
C ALA A 28 5.11 -2.49 6.05
N ARG A 29 5.65 -1.62 6.92
CA ARG A 29 7.09 -1.39 7.01
C ARG A 29 7.58 -1.64 8.42
N GLU A 30 8.86 -1.97 8.52
CA GLU A 30 9.54 -2.03 9.81
C GLU A 30 9.67 -0.60 10.41
N PRO A 31 9.61 -0.48 11.74
CA PRO A 31 9.83 0.77 12.43
C PRO A 31 11.30 1.19 12.27
N ALA A 32 11.49 2.38 11.69
CA ALA A 32 12.81 2.92 11.37
C ALA A 32 13.48 3.49 12.62
N THR A 33 12.70 4.11 13.53
CA THR A 33 13.24 4.76 14.72
C THR A 33 13.02 3.92 15.98
N ARG A 34 13.83 4.18 17.02
CA ARG A 34 13.68 3.52 18.33
C ARG A 34 12.33 3.85 18.98
N GLU A 35 11.82 5.05 18.75
CA GLU A 35 10.52 5.49 19.23
C GLU A 35 9.39 4.74 18.53
N GLU A 36 9.44 4.61 17.20
CA GLU A 36 8.48 3.80 16.46
C GLU A 36 8.49 2.33 16.93
N ARG A 37 9.67 1.75 17.21
CA ARG A 37 9.76 0.37 17.77
C ARG A 37 9.17 0.24 19.17
N ARG A 38 9.22 1.29 19.99
CA ARG A 38 8.63 1.28 21.34
C ARG A 38 7.11 1.38 21.29
N CYS A 39 6.60 2.23 20.41
CA CYS A 39 5.16 2.47 20.28
C CYS A 39 4.45 1.42 19.42
N ASN A 40 5.16 0.73 18.53
CA ASN A 40 4.59 -0.23 17.59
C ASN A 40 5.22 -1.61 17.78
N ARG A 41 4.38 -2.62 17.99
CA ARG A 41 4.80 -4.01 18.23
C ARG A 41 5.14 -4.74 16.93
N GLY A 42 6.18 -4.30 16.23
CA GLY A 42 6.76 -5.03 15.10
C GLY A 42 6.65 -4.30 13.77
N TYR A 43 5.45 -4.02 13.27
CA TYR A 43 5.25 -3.37 11.97
C TYR A 43 4.32 -2.16 12.06
N LEU A 44 4.63 -1.14 11.26
CA LEU A 44 3.74 -0.02 10.99
C LEU A 44 2.89 -0.37 9.77
N VAL A 45 1.60 -0.63 10.01
CA VAL A 45 0.63 -0.96 8.97
C VAL A 45 -0.06 0.31 8.50
N GLN A 46 -0.10 0.50 7.18
CA GLN A 46 -0.76 1.62 6.53
C GLN A 46 -1.64 1.11 5.40
N GLN A 47 -2.84 1.66 5.29
CA GLN A 47 -3.68 1.49 4.10
C GLN A 47 -3.38 2.57 3.07
N VAL A 48 -3.16 2.13 1.83
CA VAL A 48 -2.88 2.95 0.66
C VAL A 48 -3.85 2.64 -0.48
N THR A 49 -4.05 3.59 -1.38
CA THR A 49 -4.85 3.38 -2.60
C THR A 49 -3.98 2.76 -3.70
N ALA A 50 -4.62 2.10 -4.66
CA ALA A 50 -3.95 1.43 -5.77
C ALA A 50 -4.75 1.54 -7.07
N GLU A 51 -4.05 1.50 -8.20
CA GLU A 51 -4.64 1.28 -9.51
C GLU A 51 -5.27 -0.11 -9.61
N VAL A 52 -6.34 -0.24 -10.39
CA VAL A 52 -7.07 -1.51 -10.54
C VAL A 52 -6.17 -2.64 -11.03
N ARG A 53 -5.28 -2.35 -11.98
CA ARG A 53 -4.32 -3.33 -12.50
C ARG A 53 -3.42 -3.93 -11.42
N VAL A 54 -3.08 -3.16 -10.38
CA VAL A 54 -2.25 -3.67 -9.27
C VAL A 54 -3.01 -4.77 -8.53
N PHE A 55 -4.32 -4.60 -8.32
CA PHE A 55 -5.17 -5.65 -7.76
C PHE A 55 -5.20 -6.90 -8.64
N GLU A 56 -5.28 -6.74 -9.96
CA GLU A 56 -5.26 -7.87 -10.89
C GLU A 56 -3.93 -8.64 -10.86
N GLU A 57 -2.81 -7.92 -10.72
CA GLU A 57 -1.45 -8.49 -10.67
C GLU A 57 -1.12 -9.18 -9.34
N VAL A 58 -1.71 -8.73 -8.22
CA VAL A 58 -1.36 -9.23 -6.86
C VAL A 58 -2.55 -9.83 -6.10
N GLY A 59 -3.71 -9.99 -6.74
CA GLY A 59 -4.91 -10.57 -6.14
C GLY A 59 -4.77 -12.05 -5.74
N TRP A 60 -3.70 -12.71 -6.18
CA TRP A 60 -3.34 -14.08 -5.79
C TRP A 60 -2.66 -14.18 -4.42
N LEU A 61 -2.32 -13.06 -3.77
CA LEU A 61 -1.63 -13.07 -2.49
C LEU A 61 -2.46 -13.81 -1.41
N SER A 62 -1.92 -14.91 -0.90
CA SER A 62 -2.52 -15.70 0.18
C SER A 62 -1.99 -15.32 1.57
N GLY A 63 -1.05 -14.36 1.64
CA GLY A 63 -0.44 -13.92 2.89
C GLY A 63 0.60 -12.83 2.70
N PRO A 64 1.24 -12.37 3.80
CA PRO A 64 2.22 -11.29 3.79
C PRO A 64 3.39 -11.59 2.85
N THR A 65 3.59 -10.74 1.85
CA THR A 65 4.63 -10.92 0.82
C THR A 65 5.37 -9.63 0.57
N ARG A 66 6.71 -9.68 0.50
CA ARG A 66 7.54 -8.51 0.21
C ARG A 66 7.49 -8.22 -1.28
N LEU A 67 7.00 -7.03 -1.66
CA LEU A 67 6.81 -6.60 -3.04
C LEU A 67 7.37 -5.20 -3.23
N SER A 68 7.89 -4.92 -4.43
CA SER A 68 8.24 -3.58 -4.87
C SER A 68 7.14 -3.03 -5.76
N PHE A 69 6.74 -1.79 -5.53
CA PHE A 69 5.74 -1.11 -6.34
C PHE A 69 6.29 0.21 -6.89
N ARG A 70 5.87 0.56 -8.10
CA ARG A 70 5.97 1.93 -8.58
C ARG A 70 4.82 2.72 -7.98
N CYS A 71 5.13 3.83 -7.33
CA CYS A 71 4.18 4.63 -6.58
C CYS A 71 4.22 6.10 -7.02
N SER A 72 3.14 6.83 -6.75
CA SER A 72 3.11 8.29 -6.66
C SER A 72 2.69 8.72 -5.26
N ILE A 73 2.88 10.01 -4.94
CA ILE A 73 2.22 10.61 -3.77
C ILE A 73 0.83 11.07 -4.21
N SER A 74 -0.20 10.62 -3.48
CA SER A 74 -1.57 11.10 -3.60
C SER A 74 -1.93 11.92 -2.35
N GLU A 75 -2.68 12.99 -2.57
CA GLU A 75 -3.30 13.76 -1.49
C GLU A 75 -4.66 13.13 -1.18
N GLU A 76 -4.84 12.71 0.07
CA GLU A 76 -6.12 12.21 0.57
C GLU A 76 -6.96 13.37 1.13
N PRO A 77 -8.31 13.23 1.14
CA PRO A 77 -9.18 14.19 1.80
C PRO A 77 -8.73 14.45 3.24
N GLY A 78 -8.45 15.72 3.57
CA GLY A 78 -7.87 16.11 4.86
C GLY A 78 -6.37 16.43 4.82
N GLY A 79 -5.76 16.57 3.64
CA GLY A 79 -4.40 17.10 3.46
C GLY A 79 -3.29 16.11 3.86
N SER A 80 -3.64 14.84 4.05
CA SER A 80 -2.67 13.79 4.34
C SER A 80 -2.12 13.21 3.06
N TYR A 81 -0.80 13.05 2.98
CA TYR A 81 -0.14 12.47 1.82
C TYR A 81 0.13 11.00 2.05
N ARG A 82 -0.25 10.16 1.10
CA ARG A 82 0.02 8.71 1.14
C ARG A 82 0.56 8.23 -0.20
N PRO A 83 1.34 7.14 -0.21
CA PRO A 83 1.64 6.45 -1.46
C PRO A 83 0.34 6.00 -2.13
N HIS A 84 0.32 6.10 -3.45
CA HIS A 84 -0.67 5.47 -4.32
C HIS A 84 0.05 4.49 -5.24
N LEU A 85 -0.36 3.23 -5.23
CA LEU A 85 0.31 2.14 -5.97
C LEU A 85 -0.09 2.18 -7.43
N LEU A 86 0.88 2.35 -8.33
CA LEU A 86 0.64 2.45 -9.77
C LEU A 86 0.84 1.13 -10.48
N ALA A 87 1.88 0.37 -10.14
CA ALA A 87 2.24 -0.90 -10.79
C ALA A 87 3.15 -1.74 -9.89
N LEU A 88 3.22 -3.05 -10.12
CA LEU A 88 4.24 -3.91 -9.52
C LEU A 88 5.58 -3.71 -10.24
N CYS A 89 6.70 -3.69 -9.50
CA CYS A 89 8.04 -3.78 -10.06
C CYS A 89 8.47 -5.26 -10.08
N HIS A 90 8.97 -5.74 -11.23
CA HIS A 90 9.49 -7.09 -11.42
C HIS A 90 10.95 -7.21 -10.96
#